data_AF-A0A7Y4XI01-F1
#
_entry.id   AF-A0A7Y4XI01-F1
#
_cell.length_a   1.000
_cell.length_b   1.000
_cell.length_c   1.000
_cell.angle_alpha   90.00
_cell.angle_beta   90.00
_cell.angle_gamma   90.00
#
_symmetry.space_group_name_H-M   'P 1'
#
loop_
_entity.id
_entity.type
_entity.pdbx_description
1 polymer ?
#
loop_
_entity_poly.entity_id
_entity_poly.type
_entity_poly.pdbx_seq_one_letter_code
_entity_poly.pdbx_strand_id
1 'polypeptide(L)'
;MTMSIDCNDVPGVGMHDLYMPMRHLISEGRGLALLNGLSEADIRTLECQIWADFSDQPELRVAIALRFRALLDVFAARRLRAEFLNQGFKVIARAVAEASTQRLNTRFGFNVQKFISALAPVSRPVAQSAAVFETMQIAA
;
A
#
# COMPACT_ATOMS: atom_id res chain seq x y z
N MET A 1 -10.11 1.79 24.39
CA MET A 1 -9.49 0.47 24.14
C MET A 1 -8.03 0.71 23.84
N THR A 2 -7.14 0.34 24.75
CA THR A 2 -5.69 0.43 24.56
C THR A 2 -5.27 -0.71 23.65
N MET A 3 -4.94 -0.40 22.39
CA MET A 3 -4.32 -1.36 21.50
C MET A 3 -2.87 -1.52 21.96
N SER A 4 -2.55 -2.64 22.60
CA SER A 4 -1.15 -2.97 22.87
C SER A 4 -0.45 -3.17 21.53
N ILE A 5 0.43 -2.25 21.17
CA ILE A 5 1.30 -2.43 20.00
C ILE A 5 2.08 -3.74 20.22
N ASP A 6 1.82 -4.75 19.41
CA ASP A 6 2.68 -5.92 19.36
C ASP A 6 3.99 -5.49 18.67
N CYS A 7 5.07 -5.36 19.43
CA CYS A 7 6.36 -4.98 18.86
C CYS A 7 6.89 -5.99 17.82
N ASN A 8 6.30 -7.20 17.74
CA ASN A 8 6.66 -8.23 16.77
C ASN A 8 5.77 -8.24 15.53
N ASP A 9 4.68 -7.46 15.49
CA ASP A 9 3.77 -7.42 14.36
C ASP A 9 3.33 -5.99 14.05
N VAL A 10 3.31 -5.64 12.78
CA VAL A 10 2.80 -4.34 12.36
C VAL A 10 1.35 -4.53 11.96
N PRO A 11 0.40 -3.84 12.61
CA PRO A 11 -1.02 -4.05 12.34
C PRO A 11 -1.35 -3.68 10.89
N GLY A 12 -2.35 -4.39 10.33
CA GLY A 12 -2.95 -4.01 9.06
C GLY A 12 -3.51 -2.60 9.12
N VAL A 13 -3.52 -1.91 7.99
CA VAL A 13 -4.01 -0.53 7.87
C VAL A 13 -5.12 -0.45 6.84
N GLY A 14 -5.92 0.62 6.88
CA GLY A 14 -6.89 0.87 5.83
C GLY A 14 -6.18 1.01 4.47
N MET A 15 -6.75 0.43 3.42
CA MET A 15 -6.23 0.59 2.05
C MET A 15 -6.17 2.08 1.67
N HIS A 16 -7.19 2.86 2.08
CA HIS A 16 -7.25 4.29 1.83
C HIS A 16 -6.09 5.04 2.49
N ASP A 17 -5.80 4.72 3.75
CA ASP A 17 -4.75 5.37 4.54
C ASP A 17 -3.36 5.10 3.97
N LEU A 18 -3.12 3.86 3.50
CA LEU A 18 -1.86 3.49 2.84
C LEU A 18 -1.76 4.03 1.40
N TYR A 19 -2.90 4.26 0.74
CA TYR A 19 -2.93 4.83 -0.60
C TYR A 19 -2.61 6.33 -0.61
N MET A 20 -2.90 7.07 0.47
CA MET A 20 -2.67 8.52 0.55
C MET A 20 -1.22 8.91 0.25
N PRO A 21 -0.18 8.34 0.91
CA PRO A 21 1.22 8.61 0.57
C PRO A 21 1.59 8.27 -0.89
N MET A 22 1.01 7.18 -1.42
CA MET A 22 1.22 6.78 -2.81
C MET A 22 0.57 7.76 -3.79
N ARG A 23 -0.60 8.31 -3.44
CA ARG A 23 -1.29 9.33 -4.23
C ARG A 23 -0.48 10.62 -4.31
N HIS A 24 0.13 11.04 -3.20
CA HIS A 24 1.01 12.21 -3.18
C HIS A 24 2.17 12.04 -4.15
N LEU A 25 2.87 10.91 -4.10
CA LEU A 25 3.95 10.57 -5.04
C LEU A 25 3.51 10.61 -6.51
N ILE A 26 2.33 10.04 -6.81
CA ILE A 26 1.80 10.03 -8.18
C ILE A 26 1.45 11.46 -8.63
N SER A 27 0.80 12.24 -7.75
CA SER A 27 0.36 13.61 -8.07
C SER A 27 1.51 14.58 -8.36
N GLU A 28 2.67 14.36 -7.75
CA GLU A 28 3.90 15.13 -8.00
C GLU A 28 4.66 14.67 -9.26
N GLY A 29 4.10 13.74 -10.04
CA GLY A 29 4.77 13.16 -11.21
C GLY A 29 5.92 12.22 -10.86
N ARG A 30 6.08 11.88 -9.57
CA ARG A 30 7.16 11.00 -9.07
C ARG A 30 6.79 9.51 -9.10
N GLY A 31 5.73 9.13 -9.82
CA GLY A 31 5.34 7.73 -9.97
C GLY A 31 6.44 6.84 -10.56
N LEU A 32 7.31 7.37 -11.43
CA LEU A 32 8.49 6.66 -11.94
C LEU A 32 9.62 6.53 -10.90
N ALA A 33 9.70 7.45 -9.94
CA ALA A 33 10.69 7.40 -8.87
C ALA A 33 10.47 6.20 -7.95
N LEU A 34 9.22 5.71 -7.83
CA LEU A 34 8.92 4.43 -7.16
C LEU A 34 9.71 3.26 -7.76
N LEU A 35 9.95 3.25 -9.07
CA LEU A 35 10.63 2.15 -9.78
C LEU A 35 12.15 2.24 -9.78
N ASN A 36 12.66 3.47 -9.66
CA ASN A 36 14.09 3.75 -9.66
C ASN A 36 14.66 3.82 -8.24
N GLY A 37 13.80 3.77 -7.22
CA GLY A 37 14.13 4.04 -5.84
C GLY A 37 14.00 5.53 -5.55
N LEU A 38 13.35 5.85 -4.43
CA LEU A 38 13.30 7.21 -3.90
C LEU A 38 14.57 7.50 -3.11
N SER A 39 15.03 8.76 -3.13
CA SER A 39 16.12 9.16 -2.24
C SER A 39 15.65 9.16 -0.78
N GLU A 40 16.55 8.95 0.18
CA GLU A 40 16.18 9.03 1.60
C GLU A 40 15.53 10.38 1.95
N ALA A 41 15.99 11.48 1.36
CA ALA A 41 15.42 12.80 1.59
C ALA A 41 13.95 12.89 1.12
N ASP A 42 13.63 12.30 -0.03
CA ASP A 42 12.25 12.23 -0.52
C ASP A 42 11.39 11.35 0.39
N ILE A 43 11.92 10.22 0.83
CA ILE A 43 11.20 9.32 1.75
C ILE A 43 10.93 10.03 3.08
N ARG A 44 11.90 10.75 3.63
CA ARG A 44 11.72 11.55 4.85
C ARG A 44 10.66 12.63 4.68
N THR A 45 10.58 13.27 3.52
CA THR A 45 9.54 14.28 3.25
C THR A 45 8.14 13.65 3.27
N LEU A 46 7.97 12.49 2.64
CA LEU A 46 6.71 11.74 2.62
C LEU A 46 6.35 11.19 4.00
N GLU A 47 7.35 10.71 4.75
CA GLU A 47 7.15 10.34 6.14
C GLU A 47 6.65 11.54 6.94
N CYS A 48 7.29 12.71 6.86
CA CYS A 48 6.84 13.92 7.56
C CYS A 48 5.37 14.29 7.25
N GLN A 49 4.90 14.06 6.02
CA GLN A 49 3.50 14.23 5.66
C GLN A 49 2.60 13.20 6.36
N ILE A 50 2.95 11.92 6.35
CA ILE A 50 2.28 10.89 7.16
C ILE A 50 2.25 11.29 8.64
N TRP A 51 3.36 11.88 9.13
CA TRP A 51 3.46 12.31 10.52
C TRP A 51 2.46 13.40 10.89
N ALA A 52 2.19 14.31 9.94
CA ALA A 52 1.23 15.39 10.06
C ALA A 52 -0.23 14.92 9.88
N ASP A 53 -0.50 14.14 8.83
CA ASP A 53 -1.87 13.73 8.44
C ASP A 53 -2.53 12.82 9.48
N PHE A 54 -1.72 12.06 10.24
CA PHE A 54 -2.19 11.12 11.27
C PHE A 54 -1.77 11.54 12.68
N SER A 55 -1.59 12.85 12.95
CA SER A 55 -1.13 13.37 14.25
C SER A 55 -1.90 12.84 15.45
N ASP A 56 -3.21 12.65 15.28
CA ASP A 56 -4.14 12.30 16.34
C ASP A 56 -4.25 10.78 16.56
N GLN A 57 -3.59 9.98 15.70
CA GLN A 57 -3.65 8.51 15.70
C GLN A 57 -2.24 7.91 15.69
N PRO A 58 -1.48 8.00 16.80
CA PRO A 58 -0.05 7.69 16.83
C PRO A 58 0.27 6.24 16.43
N GLU A 59 -0.57 5.27 16.81
CA GLU A 59 -0.37 3.86 16.48
C GLU A 59 -0.60 3.58 14.99
N LEU A 60 -1.70 4.11 14.44
CA LEU A 60 -2.02 3.99 13.01
C LEU A 60 -0.93 4.65 12.16
N ARG A 61 -0.45 5.81 12.57
CA ARG A 61 0.62 6.56 11.90
C ARG A 61 1.92 5.75 11.78
N VAL A 62 2.34 5.11 12.87
CA VAL A 62 3.53 4.24 12.87
C VAL A 62 3.32 3.04 11.95
N ALA A 63 2.14 2.41 11.99
CA ALA A 63 1.83 1.29 11.12
C ALA A 63 1.85 1.68 9.64
N ILE A 64 1.26 2.83 9.28
CA ILE A 64 1.29 3.36 7.91
C ILE A 64 2.72 3.64 7.47
N ALA A 65 3.53 4.33 8.30
CA ALA A 65 4.91 4.66 7.96
C ALA A 65 5.76 3.40 7.70
N LEU A 66 5.66 2.40 8.57
CA LEU A 66 6.40 1.13 8.41
C LEU A 66 5.97 0.37 7.16
N ARG A 67 4.66 0.27 6.90
CA ARG A 67 4.13 -0.44 5.73
C ARG A 67 4.44 0.29 4.44
N PHE A 68 4.37 1.63 4.44
CA PHE A 68 4.77 2.45 3.32
C PHE A 68 6.26 2.25 3.00
N ARG A 69 7.13 2.25 4.02
CA ARG A 69 8.56 1.97 3.86
C ARG A 69 8.81 0.60 3.25
N ALA A 70 8.19 -0.44 3.80
CA ALA A 70 8.28 -1.80 3.27
C ALA A 70 7.74 -1.91 1.84
N LEU A 71 6.71 -1.13 1.49
CA LEU A 71 6.14 -1.09 0.15
C LEU A 71 7.12 -0.48 -0.86
N LEU A 72 7.83 0.59 -0.48
CA LEU A 72 8.87 1.19 -1.32
C LEU A 72 10.00 0.19 -1.63
N ASP A 73 10.44 -0.59 -0.65
CA ASP A 73 11.46 -1.63 -0.86
C ASP A 73 11.00 -2.69 -1.86
N VAL A 74 9.71 -3.03 -1.85
CA VAL A 74 9.12 -3.96 -2.81
C VAL A 74 9.03 -3.37 -4.21
N PHE A 75 8.69 -2.08 -4.35
CA PHE A 75 8.70 -1.38 -5.65
C PHE A 75 10.10 -1.24 -6.25
N ALA A 76 11.13 -1.09 -5.41
CA ALA A 76 12.52 -1.11 -5.83
C ALA A 76 12.98 -2.50 -6.32
N ALA A 77 12.26 -3.58 -6.01
CA ALA A 77 12.62 -4.92 -6.44
C ALA A 77 12.45 -5.10 -7.96
N ARG A 78 13.50 -5.63 -8.61
CA ARG A 78 13.56 -5.83 -10.09
C ARG A 78 12.32 -6.50 -10.68
N ARG A 79 11.75 -7.50 -9.99
CA ARG A 79 10.60 -8.26 -10.48
C ARG A 79 9.31 -7.43 -10.46
N LEU A 80 9.08 -6.62 -9.43
CA LEU A 80 7.90 -5.77 -9.40
C LEU A 80 8.02 -4.62 -10.41
N ARG A 81 9.23 -4.12 -10.63
CA ARG A 81 9.51 -3.15 -11.71
C ARG A 81 9.13 -3.71 -13.09
N ALA A 82 9.47 -4.97 -13.38
CA ALA A 82 9.07 -5.61 -14.63
C ALA A 82 7.54 -5.72 -14.75
N GLU A 83 6.86 -6.10 -13.66
CA GLU A 83 5.40 -6.21 -13.65
C GLU A 83 4.72 -4.86 -13.84
N PHE A 84 5.24 -3.80 -13.20
CA PHE A 84 4.77 -2.44 -13.37
C PHE A 84 4.92 -1.95 -14.81
N LEU A 85 6.05 -2.24 -15.47
CA LEU A 85 6.24 -1.87 -16.88
C LEU A 85 5.27 -2.62 -17.82
N ASN A 86 4.85 -3.83 -17.45
CA ASN A 86 3.92 -4.65 -18.23
C ASN A 86 2.45 -4.25 -18.01
N GLN A 87 2.05 -3.99 -16.77
CA GLN A 87 0.64 -3.76 -16.38
C GLN A 87 0.30 -2.28 -16.08
N GLY A 88 1.31 -1.40 -16.03
CA GLY A 88 1.17 0.01 -15.72
C GLY A 88 0.71 0.29 -14.29
N PHE A 89 0.07 1.46 -14.10
CA PHE A 89 -0.36 1.97 -12.79
C PHE A 89 -1.39 1.09 -12.04
N LYS A 90 -2.04 0.13 -12.72
CA LYS A 90 -2.97 -0.83 -12.08
C LYS A 90 -2.27 -1.69 -11.01
N VAL A 91 -0.97 -1.91 -11.16
CA VAL A 91 -0.16 -2.64 -10.17
C VAL A 91 -0.07 -1.89 -8.85
N ILE A 92 -0.12 -0.55 -8.86
CA ILE A 92 -0.03 0.24 -7.63
C ILE A 92 -1.22 -0.02 -6.72
N ALA A 93 -2.44 0.07 -7.25
CA ALA A 93 -3.64 -0.17 -6.46
C ALA A 93 -3.64 -1.58 -5.85
N ARG A 94 -3.20 -2.59 -6.61
CA ARG A 94 -3.10 -3.97 -6.15
C ARG A 94 -2.01 -4.14 -5.09
N ALA A 95 -0.85 -3.52 -5.29
CA ALA A 95 0.25 -3.52 -4.32
C ALA A 95 -0.16 -2.86 -3.01
N VAL A 96 -0.91 -1.76 -3.06
CA VAL A 96 -1.43 -1.09 -1.87
C VAL A 96 -2.46 -1.95 -1.14
N ALA A 97 -3.36 -2.62 -1.87
CA ALA A 97 -4.32 -3.54 -1.28
C ALA A 97 -3.67 -4.78 -0.64
N GLU A 98 -2.60 -5.31 -1.24
CA GLU A 98 -1.83 -6.40 -0.64
C GLU A 98 -1.05 -5.90 0.59
N ALA A 99 -0.40 -4.74 0.49
CA ALA A 99 0.39 -4.16 1.57
C ALA A 99 -0.45 -3.76 2.79
N SER A 100 -1.72 -3.40 2.60
CA SER A 100 -2.61 -3.04 3.70
C SER A 100 -2.97 -4.22 4.60
N THR A 101 -2.91 -5.45 4.07
CA THR A 101 -3.36 -6.66 4.77
C THR A 101 -2.26 -7.69 5.04
N GLN A 102 -1.26 -7.81 4.17
CA GLN A 102 -0.22 -8.82 4.30
C GLN A 102 0.65 -8.58 5.55
N ARG A 103 0.95 -9.64 6.31
CA ARG A 103 1.84 -9.51 7.47
C ARG A 103 3.25 -9.10 7.06
N LEU A 104 3.82 -8.17 7.81
CA LEU A 104 5.25 -7.85 7.74
C LEU A 104 6.04 -8.95 8.48
N ASN A 105 7.25 -9.29 8.01
CA ASN A 105 8.09 -10.29 8.65
C ASN A 105 9.02 -9.68 9.72
N THR A 106 9.80 -10.50 10.41
CA THR A 106 10.60 -10.18 11.63
C THR A 106 11.64 -9.05 11.49
N ARG A 107 11.81 -8.46 10.31
CA ARG A 107 12.66 -7.29 10.07
C ARG A 107 11.88 -6.09 9.49
N PHE A 108 10.55 -6.13 9.59
CA PHE A 108 9.55 -5.14 9.14
C PHE A 108 9.39 -4.99 7.61
N GLY A 109 9.72 -6.03 6.84
CA GLY A 109 9.56 -6.03 5.37
C GLY A 109 8.50 -7.02 4.87
N PHE A 110 7.98 -6.78 3.67
CA PHE A 110 7.15 -7.78 2.97
C PHE A 110 8.03 -8.91 2.43
N ASN A 111 7.49 -10.13 2.38
CA ASN A 111 8.13 -11.19 1.63
C ASN A 111 7.91 -10.94 0.12
N VAL A 112 8.95 -10.45 -0.56
CA VAL A 112 8.89 -10.05 -1.97
C VAL A 112 8.33 -11.15 -2.88
N GLN A 113 8.69 -12.41 -2.66
CA GLN A 113 8.17 -13.52 -3.48
C GLN A 113 6.67 -13.72 -3.28
N LYS A 114 6.21 -13.79 -2.02
CA LYS A 114 4.77 -13.91 -1.70
C LYS A 114 3.98 -12.71 -2.21
N PHE A 115 4.54 -11.50 -2.03
CA PHE A 115 3.94 -10.25 -2.50
C PHE A 115 3.75 -10.25 -4.02
N ILE A 116 4.80 -10.57 -4.79
CA ILE A 116 4.71 -10.64 -6.26
C ILE A 116 3.72 -11.74 -6.68
N SER A 117 3.71 -12.90 -6.02
CA SER A 117 2.74 -13.96 -6.30
C SER A 117 1.29 -13.51 -6.08
N ALA A 118 1.01 -12.70 -5.06
CA ALA A 118 -0.31 -12.12 -4.83
C ALA A 118 -0.68 -11.06 -5.90
N LEU A 119 0.32 -10.41 -6.50
CA LEU A 119 0.16 -9.48 -7.62
C LEU A 119 0.06 -10.13 -8.99
N ALA A 120 0.33 -11.44 -9.12
CA ALA A 120 0.08 -12.15 -10.36
C ALA A 120 -1.41 -11.95 -10.75
N PRO A 121 -1.73 -11.71 -12.04
CA PRO A 121 -3.11 -11.54 -12.46
C PRO A 121 -3.89 -12.76 -11.99
N VAL A 122 -4.79 -12.55 -11.04
CA VAL A 122 -5.67 -13.61 -10.61
C VAL A 122 -6.60 -13.81 -11.79
N SER A 123 -6.41 -14.88 -12.55
CA SER A 123 -7.48 -15.46 -13.38
C SER A 123 -8.56 -16.00 -12.45
N ARG A 124 -9.18 -15.11 -11.67
CA ARG A 124 -10.41 -15.41 -10.94
C ARG A 124 -11.50 -15.22 -12.00
N PRO A 125 -12.32 -16.25 -12.30
CA PRO A 125 -13.59 -15.95 -12.93
C PRO A 125 -14.28 -14.92 -12.05
N VAL A 126 -14.83 -13.88 -12.70
CA VAL A 126 -15.60 -12.81 -12.05
C VAL A 126 -16.85 -13.44 -11.45
N ALA A 127 -16.72 -14.02 -10.26
CA ALA A 127 -17.85 -14.36 -9.42
C ALA A 127 -18.26 -13.06 -8.72
N GLN A 128 -19.16 -12.36 -9.40
CA GLN A 128 -20.18 -11.46 -8.87
C GLN A 128 -19.97 -10.95 -7.43
N SER A 129 -19.42 -9.74 -7.32
CA SER A 129 -19.83 -8.78 -6.29
C SER A 129 -20.36 -7.53 -7.01
N ALA A 130 -21.40 -7.73 -7.80
CA ALA A 130 -22.22 -6.67 -8.40
C ALA A 130 -23.52 -6.52 -7.58
N ALA A 131 -23.40 -6.41 -6.26
CA ALA A 131 -24.55 -6.29 -5.37
C ALA A 131 -24.28 -5.25 -4.27
N VAL A 132 -23.88 -4.03 -4.66
CA VAL A 132 -23.92 -2.87 -3.72
C VAL A 132 -24.39 -1.56 -4.39
N PHE A 133 -24.65 -1.52 -5.71
CA PHE A 133 -25.09 -0.27 -6.38
C PHE A 133 -26.55 -0.25 -6.85
N GLU A 134 -27.37 -1.25 -6.51
CA GLU A 134 -28.73 -1.39 -7.03
C GLU A 134 -29.82 -1.36 -5.93
N THR A 135 -29.70 -0.45 -4.96
CA THR A 135 -30.78 -0.23 -3.97
C THR A 135 -31.14 1.24 -3.75
N MET A 136 -30.66 2.18 -4.58
CA MET A 136 -31.08 3.60 -4.52
C MET A 136 -31.87 4.08 -5.75
N GLN A 137 -32.40 3.18 -6.59
CA GLN A 137 -33.27 3.56 -7.71
C GLN A 137 -34.70 3.00 -7.66
N ILE A 138 -35.13 2.45 -6.52
CA ILE A 138 -36.55 2.08 -6.32
C ILE A 138 -37.04 2.69 -5.01
N ALA A 139 -37.27 4.01 -5.04
CA ALA A 139 -38.25 4.66 -4.20
C ALA A 139 -38.99 5.64 -5.10
N ALA A 140 -40.16 5.19 -5.55
CA ALA A 140 -41.20 5.99 -6.18
C ALA A 140 -41.78 7.00 -5.19
#